data_AF-A0A3L8NYQ2-F1
#
_entry.id   AF-A0A3L8NYQ2-F1
#
_cell.length_a   1.000
_cell.length_b   1.000
_cell.length_c   1.000
_cell.angle_alpha   90.00
_cell.angle_beta   90.00
_cell.angle_gamma   90.00
#
_symmetry.space_group_name_H-M   'P 1'
#
loop_
_entity.id
_entity.type
_entity.pdbx_description
1 polymer ?
#
loop_
_entity_poly.entity_id
_entity_poly.type
_entity_poly.pdbx_seq_one_letter_code
_entity_poly.pdbx_strand_id
1 'polypeptide(L)'
;MGGRPEATHRAGARRLLAPRSFGRSVRWTIGVVVVPMVVLGIVAALYVRSQGLSLARFAVVPSTLMVIAVASGLLLVAWLTVLLATYMRTRPLRPTRPQRFIGAAMTMVLGVLVTAPLATTSYYSMVQRQTINAVVTNEHTATTPTIRATKKSRWGNKKRVNVLLLGGDGGVGRTGIRTDSVELVSIDTRTGRTVMFGLPRNLRNVPFPKDSPLHAKYPDGFIEGSSPGESMLNAIYRNVPAYNPGILGKSDNEGADAVKEAVEGALGIPVDYYVLVNLHGFQQIVDAIGGITVNVNYPVPINGNDDKNIPPTGYIEPGANQHLDGFHALWFTRGRYGLSDYLRMDRQRCAIQAIVDEASPARLLERYTRLAHAAQKIMRTDIPQRLLPAFVELALKMKQQPLRSVVFSRSAQFDPNDPDFSVVHQAVYKALYPRLWAKHHPQVAASSTPSSTPSASPSAGATSTPTDSTAATSTTDDCGYHPETDAQADSSIE
;
A
#
# COMPACT_ATOMS: atom_id res chain seq x y z
N MET A 1 -107.25 4.33 46.24
CA MET A 1 -106.95 2.88 46.34
C MET A 1 -106.09 2.53 45.13
N GLY A 2 -104.87 2.01 45.15
CA GLY A 2 -103.94 1.52 46.17
C GLY A 2 -102.78 0.89 45.37
N GLY A 3 -101.56 0.85 45.92
CA GLY A 3 -100.49 -0.05 45.46
C GLY A 3 -99.35 0.55 44.62
N ARG A 4 -98.20 0.73 45.26
CA ARG A 4 -96.82 0.67 44.70
C ARG A 4 -96.44 -0.80 44.41
N PRO A 5 -95.23 -1.15 43.91
CA PRO A 5 -94.22 -0.45 43.06
C PRO A 5 -93.67 -1.37 41.93
N GLU A 6 -92.73 -0.92 41.08
CA GLU A 6 -91.46 -1.63 40.82
C GLU A 6 -90.54 -0.89 39.84
N ALA A 7 -89.24 -1.02 40.10
CA ALA A 7 -88.14 -0.38 39.40
C ALA A 7 -87.66 -1.24 38.21
N THR A 8 -87.37 -0.61 37.07
CA THR A 8 -86.63 -1.23 35.98
C THR A 8 -85.34 -0.49 35.70
N HIS A 9 -84.24 -1.17 36.03
CA HIS A 9 -82.85 -0.87 35.71
C HIS A 9 -82.65 -0.70 34.18
N ARG A 10 -81.99 0.40 33.78
CA ARG A 10 -81.47 0.58 32.41
C ARG A 10 -80.28 -0.36 32.17
N ALA A 11 -80.42 -1.26 31.20
CA ALA A 11 -79.33 -2.05 30.65
C ALA A 11 -78.43 -1.18 29.75
N GLY A 12 -77.23 -0.86 30.24
CA GLY A 12 -76.16 -0.27 29.43
C GLY A 12 -75.42 -1.36 28.66
N ALA A 13 -75.61 -1.39 27.34
CA ALA A 13 -74.92 -2.29 26.43
C ALA A 13 -73.40 -2.05 26.44
N ARG A 14 -72.65 -2.93 27.12
CA ARG A 14 -71.20 -3.06 26.92
C ARG A 14 -70.95 -3.75 25.58
N ARG A 15 -70.65 -2.98 24.53
CA ARG A 15 -70.02 -3.49 23.30
C ARG A 15 -68.65 -4.06 23.66
N LEU A 16 -68.53 -5.39 23.65
CA LEU A 16 -67.27 -6.11 23.64
C LEU A 16 -66.49 -5.72 22.38
N LEU A 17 -65.45 -4.90 22.54
CA LEU A 17 -64.44 -4.69 21.51
C LEU A 17 -63.63 -5.98 21.39
N ALA A 18 -63.83 -6.70 20.28
CA ALA A 18 -62.99 -7.83 19.90
C ALA A 18 -61.50 -7.44 19.94
N PRO A 19 -60.60 -8.30 20.45
CA PRO A 19 -59.18 -8.04 20.39
C PRO A 19 -58.76 -8.08 18.91
N ARG A 20 -58.54 -6.90 18.34
CA ARG A 20 -58.00 -6.76 16.98
C ARG A 20 -56.69 -7.55 16.90
N SER A 21 -56.48 -8.20 15.75
CA SER A 21 -55.32 -8.97 15.29
C SER A 21 -53.97 -8.21 15.26
N PHE A 22 -53.85 -7.18 16.09
CA PHE A 22 -52.81 -6.16 16.21
C PHE A 22 -51.40 -6.75 16.40
N GLY A 23 -51.29 -7.87 17.12
CA GLY A 23 -50.01 -8.55 17.30
C GLY A 23 -49.57 -9.41 16.10
N ARG A 24 -50.50 -9.91 15.28
CA ARG A 24 -50.17 -10.88 14.21
C ARG A 24 -49.58 -10.21 12.98
N SER A 25 -50.13 -9.06 12.55
CA SER A 25 -49.69 -8.38 11.34
C SER A 25 -48.31 -7.72 11.49
N VAL A 26 -48.03 -7.08 12.63
CA VAL A 26 -46.73 -6.46 12.92
C VAL A 26 -45.63 -7.51 13.12
N ARG A 27 -45.92 -8.60 13.87
CA ARG A 27 -44.99 -9.74 14.02
C ARG A 27 -44.70 -10.43 12.69
N TRP A 28 -45.67 -10.49 11.79
CA TRP A 28 -45.48 -11.08 10.46
C TRP A 28 -44.57 -10.21 9.59
N THR A 29 -44.76 -8.89 9.53
CA THR A 29 -43.84 -8.00 8.77
C THR A 29 -42.42 -7.96 9.32
N ILE A 30 -42.23 -7.92 10.64
CA ILE A 30 -40.90 -7.96 11.25
C ILE A 30 -40.24 -9.33 11.02
N GLY A 31 -41.00 -10.41 11.21
CA GLY A 31 -40.52 -11.79 11.04
C GLY A 31 -40.17 -12.16 9.60
N VAL A 32 -40.91 -11.65 8.60
CA VAL A 32 -40.71 -12.00 7.18
C VAL A 32 -39.57 -11.19 6.54
N VAL A 33 -39.24 -10.01 7.05
CA VAL A 33 -38.21 -9.14 6.43
C VAL A 33 -36.92 -9.11 7.24
N VAL A 34 -37.00 -8.92 8.56
CA VAL A 34 -35.81 -8.70 9.39
C VAL A 34 -35.07 -10.00 9.67
N VAL A 35 -35.79 -11.08 9.98
CA VAL A 35 -35.17 -12.37 10.31
C VAL A 35 -34.40 -12.95 9.12
N PRO A 36 -34.94 -13.01 7.89
CA PRO A 36 -34.17 -13.50 6.74
C PRO A 36 -32.95 -12.64 6.45
N MET A 37 -33.03 -11.31 6.60
CA MET A 37 -31.87 -10.42 6.39
C MET A 37 -30.76 -10.63 7.43
N VAL A 38 -31.11 -10.77 8.71
CA VAL A 38 -30.14 -11.05 9.78
C VAL A 38 -29.53 -12.44 9.59
N VAL A 39 -30.34 -13.45 9.25
CA VAL A 39 -29.86 -14.79 8.94
C VAL A 39 -28.95 -14.78 7.71
N LEU A 40 -29.29 -14.05 6.65
CA LEU A 40 -28.45 -13.91 5.46
C LEU A 40 -27.11 -13.24 5.80
N GLY A 41 -27.12 -12.22 6.64
CA GLY A 41 -25.90 -11.55 7.12
C GLY A 41 -25.01 -12.47 7.95
N ILE A 42 -25.58 -13.24 8.87
CA ILE A 42 -24.86 -14.24 9.68
C ILE A 42 -24.30 -15.36 8.79
N VAL A 43 -25.11 -15.88 7.86
CA VAL A 43 -24.68 -16.93 6.92
C VAL A 43 -23.57 -16.41 6.01
N ALA A 44 -23.66 -15.17 5.52
CA ALA A 44 -22.59 -14.55 4.75
C ALA A 44 -21.29 -14.39 5.57
N ALA A 45 -21.39 -13.94 6.82
CA ALA A 45 -20.24 -13.81 7.72
C ALA A 45 -19.60 -15.16 8.04
N LEU A 46 -20.41 -16.19 8.31
CA LEU A 46 -19.95 -17.56 8.56
C LEU A 46 -19.35 -18.18 7.30
N TYR A 47 -19.92 -17.93 6.12
CA TYR A 47 -19.39 -18.38 4.84
C TYR A 47 -18.01 -17.77 4.57
N VAL A 48 -17.87 -16.45 4.72
CA VAL A 48 -16.57 -15.76 4.58
C VAL A 48 -15.52 -16.33 5.55
N ARG A 49 -15.90 -16.53 6.81
CA ARG A 49 -15.02 -17.14 7.83
C ARG A 49 -14.64 -18.58 7.48
N SER A 50 -15.60 -19.40 7.04
CA SER A 50 -15.37 -20.82 6.71
C SER A 50 -14.41 -21.03 5.53
N GLN A 51 -14.34 -20.06 4.61
CA GLN A 51 -13.48 -20.11 3.44
C GLN A 51 -12.09 -19.50 3.69
N GLY A 52 -11.82 -18.99 4.91
CA GLY A 52 -10.58 -18.28 5.22
C GLY A 52 -10.38 -17.00 4.39
N LEU A 53 -11.46 -16.44 3.82
CA LEU A 53 -11.37 -15.19 3.07
C LEU A 53 -11.25 -14.02 4.05
N SER A 54 -10.21 -13.20 3.89
CA SER A 54 -10.20 -11.90 4.55
C SER A 54 -11.27 -11.02 3.89
N LEU A 55 -12.11 -10.37 4.71
CA LEU A 55 -13.11 -9.40 4.24
C LEU A 55 -12.47 -8.30 3.37
N ALA A 56 -11.20 -8.00 3.63
CA ALA A 56 -10.39 -7.04 2.87
C ALA A 56 -10.32 -7.32 1.35
N ARG A 57 -10.48 -8.57 0.92
CA ARG A 57 -10.47 -8.92 -0.52
C ARG A 57 -11.64 -8.33 -1.27
N PHE A 58 -12.81 -8.27 -0.64
CA PHE A 58 -14.03 -7.74 -1.26
C PHE A 58 -13.97 -6.21 -1.37
N ALA A 59 -13.17 -5.56 -0.52
CA ALA A 59 -12.97 -4.12 -0.54
C ALA A 59 -12.21 -3.63 -1.80
N VAL A 60 -11.60 -4.53 -2.58
CA VAL A 60 -10.82 -4.16 -3.78
C VAL A 60 -11.39 -4.70 -5.09
N VAL A 61 -12.63 -5.20 -5.08
CA VAL A 61 -13.32 -5.70 -6.29
C VAL A 61 -14.43 -4.74 -6.70
N PRO A 62 -14.29 -4.00 -7.82
CA PRO A 62 -15.26 -2.98 -8.24
C PRO A 62 -16.71 -3.47 -8.35
N SER A 63 -16.94 -4.68 -8.87
CA SER A 63 -18.28 -5.26 -9.02
C SER A 63 -18.93 -5.54 -7.67
N THR A 64 -18.19 -6.15 -6.73
CA THR A 64 -18.65 -6.41 -5.37
C THR A 64 -19.00 -5.12 -4.64
N LEU A 65 -18.15 -4.09 -4.76
CA LEU A 65 -18.41 -2.78 -4.15
C LEU A 65 -19.69 -2.13 -4.67
N MET A 66 -19.98 -2.26 -5.96
CA MET A 66 -21.25 -1.78 -6.53
C MET A 66 -22.44 -2.54 -5.98
N VAL A 67 -22.34 -3.88 -5.86
CA VAL A 67 -23.38 -4.70 -5.24
C VAL A 67 -23.60 -4.29 -3.79
N ILE A 68 -22.54 -4.08 -3.01
CA ILE A 68 -22.63 -3.61 -1.62
C ILE A 68 -23.32 -2.25 -1.54
N ALA A 69 -22.96 -1.30 -2.41
CA ALA A 69 -23.55 0.03 -2.42
C ALA A 69 -25.05 -0.01 -2.76
N VAL A 70 -25.44 -0.75 -3.79
CA VAL A 70 -26.85 -0.92 -4.20
C VAL A 70 -27.63 -1.67 -3.14
N ALA A 71 -27.11 -2.78 -2.62
CA ALA A 71 -27.76 -3.56 -1.57
C ALA A 71 -27.97 -2.74 -0.29
N SER A 72 -26.98 -1.93 0.11
CA SER A 72 -27.11 -1.03 1.26
C SER A 72 -28.19 0.04 1.04
N GLY A 73 -28.27 0.60 -0.17
CA GLY A 73 -29.32 1.55 -0.55
C GLY A 73 -30.72 0.93 -0.54
N LEU A 74 -30.88 -0.27 -1.10
CA LEU A 74 -32.16 -1.01 -1.07
C LEU A 74 -32.57 -1.38 0.36
N LEU A 75 -31.60 -1.85 1.16
CA LEU A 75 -31.83 -2.21 2.55
C LEU A 75 -32.22 -0.98 3.38
N LEU A 76 -31.60 0.18 3.12
CA LEU A 76 -31.97 1.45 3.72
C LEU A 76 -33.43 1.82 3.41
N VAL A 77 -33.83 1.76 2.14
CA VAL A 77 -35.23 2.05 1.72
C VAL A 77 -36.21 1.08 2.39
N ALA A 78 -35.89 -0.21 2.40
CA ALA A 78 -36.72 -1.22 3.05
C ALA A 78 -36.86 -0.95 4.55
N TRP A 79 -35.77 -0.65 5.24
CA TRP A 79 -35.78 -0.36 6.67
C TRP A 79 -36.56 0.91 7.01
N LEU A 80 -36.35 2.00 6.29
CA LEU A 80 -37.10 3.24 6.49
C LEU A 80 -38.60 3.04 6.24
N THR A 81 -38.95 2.20 5.26
CA THR A 81 -40.35 1.82 5.00
C THR A 81 -40.94 1.04 6.17
N VAL A 82 -40.23 0.04 6.71
CA VAL A 82 -40.67 -0.74 7.89
C VAL A 82 -40.80 0.16 9.11
N LEU A 83 -39.84 1.06 9.33
CA LEU A 83 -39.82 2.00 10.44
C LEU A 83 -41.03 2.95 10.38
N LEU A 84 -41.27 3.58 9.22
CA LEU A 84 -42.40 4.50 9.01
C LEU A 84 -43.73 3.76 9.09
N ALA A 85 -43.85 2.59 8.47
CA ALA A 85 -45.06 1.77 8.54
C ALA A 85 -45.37 1.33 9.98
N THR A 86 -44.34 1.00 10.76
CA THR A 86 -44.50 0.65 12.18
C THR A 86 -44.98 1.87 12.97
N TYR A 87 -44.33 3.02 12.83
CA TYR A 87 -44.75 4.27 13.50
C TYR A 87 -46.20 4.65 13.17
N MET A 88 -46.57 4.58 11.89
CA MET A 88 -47.92 4.91 11.42
C MET A 88 -48.99 3.95 11.96
N ARG A 89 -48.64 2.69 12.23
CA ARG A 89 -49.55 1.66 12.75
C ARG A 89 -49.62 1.61 14.29
N THR A 90 -48.54 1.97 14.99
CA THR A 90 -48.49 1.93 16.46
C THR A 90 -48.88 3.24 17.12
N ARG A 91 -48.93 4.37 16.38
CA ARG A 91 -49.36 5.65 16.94
C ARG A 91 -50.82 5.60 17.44
N PRO A 92 -51.14 6.19 18.60
CA PRO A 92 -52.52 6.30 19.09
C PRO A 92 -53.41 7.04 18.08
N LEU A 93 -54.71 6.69 18.02
CA LEU A 93 -55.70 7.36 17.15
C LEU A 93 -55.88 8.85 17.48
N ARG A 94 -55.64 9.25 18.76
CA ARG A 94 -55.67 10.63 19.25
C ARG A 94 -54.45 10.91 20.13
N PRO A 95 -53.27 11.11 19.55
CA PRO A 95 -52.05 11.29 20.34
C PRO A 95 -51.98 12.72 20.89
N THR A 96 -51.65 12.85 22.17
CA THR A 96 -51.39 14.15 22.81
C THR A 96 -50.14 14.80 22.20
N ARG A 97 -50.00 16.14 22.32
CA ARG A 97 -48.81 16.86 21.84
C ARG A 97 -47.47 16.21 22.27
N PRO A 98 -47.26 15.85 23.56
CA PRO A 98 -46.01 15.19 23.97
C PRO A 98 -45.83 13.79 23.38
N GLN A 99 -46.90 12.99 23.25
CA GLN A 99 -46.81 11.65 22.64
C GLN A 99 -46.44 11.71 21.15
N ARG A 100 -46.96 12.70 20.42
CA ARG A 100 -46.55 12.94 19.02
C ARG A 100 -45.07 13.27 18.93
N PHE A 101 -44.61 14.17 19.80
CA PHE A 101 -43.22 14.60 19.84
C PHE A 101 -42.28 13.43 20.15
N ILE A 102 -42.54 12.69 21.24
CA ILE A 102 -41.70 11.55 21.66
C ILE A 102 -41.66 10.46 20.58
N GLY A 103 -42.82 10.10 20.02
CA GLY A 103 -42.87 9.07 18.97
C GLY A 103 -42.15 9.49 17.69
N ALA A 104 -42.27 10.76 17.28
CA ALA A 104 -41.54 11.30 16.13
C ALA A 104 -40.03 11.33 16.42
N ALA A 105 -39.62 11.79 17.61
CA ALA A 105 -38.22 11.84 18.03
C ALA A 105 -37.59 10.44 18.06
N MET A 106 -38.23 9.44 18.66
CA MET A 106 -37.72 8.05 18.65
C MET A 106 -37.60 7.49 17.24
N THR A 107 -38.59 7.74 16.38
CA THR A 107 -38.55 7.29 14.98
C THR A 107 -37.40 7.97 14.23
N MET A 108 -37.18 9.27 14.45
CA MET A 108 -36.05 9.99 13.87
C MET A 108 -34.71 9.43 14.35
N VAL A 109 -34.54 9.19 15.65
CA VAL A 109 -33.31 8.60 16.23
C VAL A 109 -33.04 7.22 15.64
N LEU A 110 -34.03 6.33 15.61
CA LEU A 110 -33.89 4.99 15.01
C LEU A 110 -33.61 5.06 13.50
N GLY A 111 -34.26 6.01 12.80
CA GLY A 111 -34.00 6.29 11.40
C GLY A 111 -32.55 6.70 11.17
N VAL A 112 -31.99 7.60 11.99
CA VAL A 112 -30.58 8.02 11.92
C VAL A 112 -29.64 6.86 12.23
N LEU A 113 -29.92 6.07 13.27
CA LEU A 113 -29.09 4.92 13.66
C LEU A 113 -28.96 3.86 12.56
N VAL A 114 -29.98 3.70 11.72
CA VAL A 114 -29.94 2.78 10.57
C VAL A 114 -29.40 3.47 9.31
N THR A 115 -29.76 4.73 9.09
CA THR A 115 -29.35 5.49 7.89
C THR A 115 -27.86 5.77 7.88
N ALA A 116 -27.29 6.21 9.01
CA ALA A 116 -25.88 6.57 9.09
C ALA A 116 -24.94 5.43 8.65
N PRO A 117 -25.03 4.18 9.17
CA PRO A 117 -24.13 3.10 8.75
C PRO A 117 -24.37 2.63 7.31
N LEU A 118 -25.61 2.60 6.83
CA LEU A 118 -25.92 2.12 5.47
C LEU A 118 -25.54 3.16 4.40
N ALA A 119 -25.80 4.43 4.66
CA ALA A 119 -25.41 5.53 3.79
C ALA A 119 -23.88 5.66 3.72
N THR A 120 -23.18 5.58 4.87
CA THR A 120 -21.71 5.59 4.89
C THR A 120 -21.13 4.38 4.17
N THR A 121 -21.67 3.18 4.39
CA THR A 121 -21.24 1.96 3.67
C THR A 121 -21.39 2.11 2.16
N SER A 122 -22.53 2.63 1.69
CA SER A 122 -22.77 2.87 0.27
C SER A 122 -21.82 3.92 -0.30
N TYR A 123 -21.66 5.04 0.40
CA TYR A 123 -20.74 6.12 0.03
C TYR A 123 -19.29 5.63 -0.10
N TYR A 124 -18.74 4.99 0.94
CA TYR A 124 -17.36 4.49 0.91
C TYR A 124 -17.16 3.40 -0.15
N SER A 125 -18.16 2.54 -0.36
CA SER A 125 -18.08 1.52 -1.43
C SER A 125 -17.99 2.15 -2.82
N MET A 126 -18.73 3.24 -3.07
CA MET A 126 -18.67 3.98 -4.33
C MET A 126 -17.34 4.72 -4.50
N VAL A 127 -16.86 5.42 -3.47
CA VAL A 127 -15.55 6.09 -3.48
C VAL A 127 -14.44 5.08 -3.75
N GLN A 128 -14.51 3.90 -3.13
CA GLN A 128 -13.56 2.82 -3.35
C GLN A 128 -13.57 2.27 -4.76
N ARG A 129 -14.76 2.02 -5.30
CA ARG A 129 -14.91 1.58 -6.69
C ARG A 129 -14.32 2.60 -7.66
N GLN A 130 -14.62 3.88 -7.47
CA GLN A 130 -14.10 4.96 -8.32
C GLN A 130 -12.58 5.05 -8.25
N THR A 131 -12.02 4.91 -7.05
CA THR A 131 -10.57 4.92 -6.82
C THR A 131 -9.87 3.79 -7.52
N ILE A 132 -10.35 2.56 -7.37
CA ILE A 132 -9.76 1.40 -8.04
C ILE A 132 -9.79 1.60 -9.56
N ASN A 133 -10.91 2.09 -10.09
CA ASN A 133 -11.06 2.33 -11.53
C ASN A 133 -10.15 3.43 -12.07
N ALA A 134 -9.78 4.40 -11.25
CA ALA A 134 -8.93 5.51 -11.66
C ALA A 134 -7.43 5.27 -11.44
N VAL A 135 -7.04 4.57 -10.35
CA VAL A 135 -5.63 4.28 -10.04
C VAL A 135 -5.13 3.05 -10.79
N VAL A 136 -5.94 1.99 -10.77
CA VAL A 136 -5.59 0.69 -11.30
C VAL A 136 -6.30 0.56 -12.63
N THR A 137 -5.76 1.26 -13.63
CA THR A 137 -6.32 1.21 -14.98
C THR A 137 -5.99 -0.14 -15.63
N ASN A 138 -6.78 -0.56 -16.62
CA ASN A 138 -6.38 -1.69 -17.47
C ASN A 138 -5.35 -1.20 -18.49
N GLU A 139 -4.23 -0.68 -17.98
CA GLU A 139 -3.10 -0.26 -18.79
C GLU A 139 -2.60 -1.45 -19.60
N HIS A 140 -2.43 -1.24 -20.90
CA HIS A 140 -1.80 -2.23 -21.74
C HIS A 140 -0.30 -1.98 -21.71
N THR A 141 0.47 -2.90 -21.14
CA THR A 141 1.93 -2.83 -21.18
C THR A 141 2.51 -4.07 -21.82
N ALA A 142 3.67 -3.92 -22.46
CA ALA A 142 4.32 -5.01 -23.17
C ALA A 142 4.90 -6.07 -22.23
N THR A 143 5.25 -5.66 -21.00
CA THR A 143 6.02 -6.49 -20.06
C THR A 143 5.17 -7.11 -18.94
N THR A 144 3.86 -6.82 -18.87
CA THR A 144 3.00 -7.39 -17.80
C THR A 144 2.83 -8.91 -17.96
N PRO A 145 3.15 -9.73 -16.94
CA PRO A 145 3.01 -11.16 -17.04
C PRO A 145 1.54 -11.60 -17.03
N THR A 146 1.22 -12.58 -17.87
CA THR A 146 -0.13 -13.18 -17.92
C THR A 146 -0.32 -14.22 -16.80
N ILE A 147 -0.67 -13.76 -15.60
CA ILE A 147 -0.95 -14.68 -14.49
C ILE A 147 -2.32 -15.35 -14.67
N ARG A 148 -2.33 -16.67 -14.92
CA ARG A 148 -3.53 -17.52 -14.81
C ARG A 148 -3.74 -17.97 -13.36
N ALA A 149 -4.51 -17.20 -12.60
CA ALA A 149 -4.88 -17.55 -11.24
C ALA A 149 -5.73 -18.85 -11.24
N THR A 150 -5.37 -19.82 -10.40
CA THR A 150 -6.15 -21.04 -10.20
C THR A 150 -6.86 -20.99 -8.86
N LYS A 151 -7.79 -21.92 -8.60
CA LYS A 151 -8.41 -22.07 -7.27
C LYS A 151 -7.38 -22.34 -6.16
N LYS A 152 -6.23 -22.96 -6.48
CA LYS A 152 -5.17 -23.33 -5.51
C LYS A 152 -4.09 -22.26 -5.34
N SER A 153 -3.76 -21.50 -6.39
CA SER A 153 -2.76 -20.42 -6.31
C SER A 153 -3.20 -19.21 -7.09
N ARG A 154 -3.30 -18.06 -6.40
CA ARG A 154 -3.67 -16.77 -6.98
C ARG A 154 -2.56 -16.19 -7.85
N TRP A 155 -1.32 -16.61 -7.62
CA TRP A 155 -0.12 -16.17 -8.35
C TRP A 155 0.35 -17.20 -9.40
N GLY A 156 -0.49 -18.20 -9.71
CA GLY A 156 -0.10 -19.30 -10.59
C GLY A 156 1.08 -20.09 -9.99
N ASN A 157 2.15 -20.27 -10.76
CA ASN A 157 3.36 -20.97 -10.33
C ASN A 157 4.45 -20.04 -9.77
N LYS A 158 4.17 -18.73 -9.67
CA LYS A 158 5.16 -17.76 -9.16
C LYS A 158 5.38 -17.97 -7.67
N LYS A 159 6.63 -18.25 -7.29
CA LYS A 159 7.04 -18.31 -5.88
C LYS A 159 7.14 -16.91 -5.27
N ARG A 160 7.60 -15.94 -6.06
CA ARG A 160 7.73 -14.53 -5.66
C ARG A 160 7.02 -13.63 -6.66
N VAL A 161 6.56 -12.48 -6.17
CA VAL A 161 6.05 -11.37 -6.98
C VAL A 161 7.01 -10.20 -6.82
N ASN A 162 7.45 -9.63 -7.93
CA ASN A 162 8.45 -8.58 -7.98
C ASN A 162 7.81 -7.29 -8.51
N VAL A 163 7.68 -6.29 -7.64
CA VAL A 163 7.06 -4.99 -7.96
C VAL A 163 8.12 -3.91 -7.93
N LEU A 164 8.30 -3.23 -9.06
CA LEU A 164 9.21 -2.11 -9.22
C LEU A 164 8.57 -0.81 -8.73
N LEU A 165 9.17 -0.15 -7.75
CA LEU A 165 8.79 1.16 -7.27
C LEU A 165 9.63 2.21 -7.98
N LEU A 166 8.95 3.14 -8.66
CA LEU A 166 9.56 4.23 -9.41
C LEU A 166 9.15 5.56 -8.82
N GLY A 167 10.15 6.39 -8.51
CA GLY A 167 9.96 7.80 -8.15
C GLY A 167 10.45 8.71 -9.27
N GLY A 168 9.60 9.60 -9.78
CA GLY A 168 9.95 10.50 -10.89
C GLY A 168 9.65 11.99 -10.63
N ASP A 169 10.53 12.86 -11.15
CA ASP A 169 10.41 14.34 -11.03
C ASP A 169 9.54 14.95 -12.14
N GLY A 170 8.42 14.30 -12.48
CA GLY A 170 7.53 14.79 -13.53
C GLY A 170 6.08 14.37 -13.34
N GLY A 171 5.17 15.14 -13.95
CA GLY A 171 3.75 14.82 -13.95
C GLY A 171 3.50 13.48 -14.66
N VAL A 172 2.63 12.66 -14.10
CA VAL A 172 2.17 11.39 -14.68
C VAL A 172 1.73 11.61 -16.14
N GLY A 173 2.39 10.94 -17.10
CA GLY A 173 2.10 11.07 -18.53
C GLY A 173 2.72 12.29 -19.24
N ARG A 174 3.66 13.01 -18.61
CA ARG A 174 4.47 14.02 -19.30
C ARG A 174 5.68 13.40 -19.98
N THR A 175 6.08 13.97 -21.10
CA THR A 175 7.39 13.71 -21.72
C THR A 175 8.49 14.30 -20.83
N GLY A 176 9.60 13.58 -20.64
CA GLY A 176 10.76 14.11 -19.91
C GLY A 176 10.93 13.64 -18.46
N ILE A 177 10.18 12.63 -18.00
CA ILE A 177 10.34 12.07 -16.65
C ILE A 177 11.66 11.30 -16.56
N ARG A 178 12.50 11.63 -15.58
CA ARG A 178 13.59 10.77 -15.12
C ARG A 178 13.16 10.09 -13.82
N THR A 179 13.55 8.83 -13.66
CA THR A 179 13.28 8.06 -12.45
C THR A 179 14.48 8.15 -11.51
N ASP A 180 14.37 8.97 -10.47
CA ASP A 180 15.43 9.22 -9.49
C ASP A 180 15.41 8.23 -8.31
N SER A 181 14.31 7.50 -8.15
CA SER A 181 14.19 6.37 -7.23
C SER A 181 13.79 5.13 -8.00
N VAL A 182 14.60 4.08 -7.92
CA VAL A 182 14.38 2.80 -8.58
C VAL A 182 14.62 1.69 -7.57
N GLU A 183 13.55 1.05 -7.11
CA GLU A 183 13.63 0.00 -6.10
C GLU A 183 12.74 -1.19 -6.45
N LEU A 184 13.32 -2.40 -6.45
CA LEU A 184 12.55 -3.62 -6.69
C LEU A 184 12.15 -4.26 -5.36
N VAL A 185 10.85 -4.40 -5.13
CA VAL A 185 10.30 -5.12 -3.98
C VAL A 185 9.94 -6.54 -4.40
N SER A 186 10.70 -7.52 -3.91
CA SER A 186 10.46 -8.94 -4.16
C SER A 186 9.78 -9.58 -2.95
N ILE A 187 8.59 -10.17 -3.14
CA ILE A 187 7.76 -10.71 -2.04
C ILE A 187 7.47 -12.20 -2.26
N ASP A 188 7.76 -13.04 -1.25
CA ASP A 188 7.38 -14.45 -1.27
C ASP A 188 5.87 -14.63 -1.17
N THR A 189 5.24 -15.22 -2.17
CA THR A 189 3.77 -15.34 -2.27
C THR A 189 3.14 -16.20 -1.16
N ARG A 190 3.92 -17.13 -0.60
CA ARG A 190 3.45 -18.06 0.44
C ARG A 190 3.59 -17.44 1.81
N THR A 191 4.77 -16.90 2.12
CA THR A 191 5.19 -16.46 3.46
C THR A 191 5.10 -14.95 3.68
N GLY A 192 5.08 -14.14 2.63
CA GLY A 192 5.16 -12.67 2.73
C GLY A 192 6.57 -12.13 2.98
N ARG A 193 7.59 -12.99 3.06
CA ARG A 193 8.99 -12.56 3.26
C ARG A 193 9.43 -11.66 2.12
N THR A 194 9.89 -10.46 2.45
CA THR A 194 10.15 -9.40 1.48
C THR A 194 11.62 -9.01 1.50
N VAL A 195 12.17 -8.77 0.30
CA VAL A 195 13.50 -8.21 0.11
C VAL A 195 13.37 -7.08 -0.89
N MET A 196 13.92 -5.92 -0.54
CA MET A 196 13.96 -4.71 -1.37
C MET A 196 15.35 -4.55 -1.96
N PHE A 197 15.45 -4.20 -3.24
CA PHE A 197 16.71 -3.97 -3.94
C PHE A 197 16.73 -2.55 -4.48
N GLY A 198 17.48 -1.66 -3.84
CA GLY A 198 17.65 -0.28 -4.27
C GLY A 198 18.77 -0.19 -5.32
N LEU A 199 18.45 0.31 -6.52
CA LEU A 199 19.44 0.57 -7.56
C LEU A 199 19.80 2.05 -7.61
N PRO A 200 21.09 2.39 -7.74
CA PRO A 200 21.51 3.78 -7.82
C PRO A 200 21.10 4.37 -9.16
N ARG A 201 20.56 5.59 -9.13
CA ARG A 201 20.00 6.24 -10.33
C ARG A 201 21.04 6.47 -11.43
N ASN A 202 22.31 6.57 -11.06
CA ASN A 202 23.47 6.79 -11.93
C ASN A 202 24.13 5.50 -12.42
N LEU A 203 23.51 4.34 -12.21
CA LEU A 203 24.01 3.06 -12.69
C LEU A 203 24.20 3.09 -14.21
N ARG A 204 25.40 2.78 -14.68
CA ARG A 204 25.80 2.77 -16.09
C ARG A 204 25.71 1.37 -16.69
N ASN A 205 25.75 1.30 -18.03
CA ASN A 205 25.84 0.06 -18.80
C ASN A 205 24.79 -0.98 -18.40
N VAL A 206 23.58 -0.53 -18.05
CA VAL A 206 22.54 -1.39 -17.50
C VAL A 206 22.11 -2.41 -18.56
N PRO A 207 22.22 -3.73 -18.31
CA PRO A 207 21.90 -4.74 -19.29
C PRO A 207 20.39 -4.96 -19.38
N PHE A 208 19.96 -5.52 -20.50
CA PHE A 208 18.59 -5.99 -20.73
C PHE A 208 18.57 -7.53 -20.82
N PRO A 209 17.41 -8.19 -20.61
CA PRO A 209 17.27 -9.64 -20.74
C PRO A 209 17.68 -10.10 -22.14
N LYS A 210 18.36 -11.25 -22.26
CA LYS A 210 18.95 -11.70 -23.53
C LYS A 210 17.94 -11.88 -24.67
N ASP A 211 16.70 -12.18 -24.31
CA ASP A 211 15.56 -12.36 -25.21
C ASP A 211 14.80 -11.06 -25.52
N SER A 212 15.19 -9.94 -24.91
CA SER A 212 14.58 -8.63 -25.18
C SER A 212 15.09 -8.00 -26.48
N PRO A 213 14.21 -7.35 -27.28
CA PRO A 213 14.61 -6.46 -28.35
C PRO A 213 15.57 -5.34 -27.91
N LEU A 214 15.48 -4.87 -26.66
CA LEU A 214 16.42 -3.90 -26.10
C LEU A 214 17.82 -4.47 -25.91
N HIS A 215 17.97 -5.76 -25.60
CA HIS A 215 19.29 -6.38 -25.58
C HIS A 215 19.90 -6.50 -26.97
N ALA A 216 19.09 -6.81 -28.00
CA ALA A 216 19.56 -6.79 -29.38
C ALA A 216 20.02 -5.39 -29.82
N LYS A 217 19.38 -4.33 -29.31
CA LYS A 217 19.76 -2.93 -29.55
C LYS A 217 20.98 -2.50 -28.72
N TYR A 218 21.08 -2.96 -27.49
CA TYR A 218 22.11 -2.58 -26.50
C TYR A 218 22.77 -3.85 -25.90
N PRO A 219 23.59 -4.58 -26.68
CA PRO A 219 24.14 -5.87 -26.25
C PRO A 219 25.06 -5.75 -25.04
N ASP A 220 25.80 -4.64 -24.94
CA ASP A 220 26.75 -4.36 -23.86
C ASP A 220 26.17 -3.43 -22.77
N GLY A 221 24.85 -3.26 -22.77
CA GLY A 221 24.13 -2.41 -21.83
C GLY A 221 23.76 -1.03 -22.38
N PHE A 222 22.89 -0.34 -21.65
CA PHE A 222 22.27 0.91 -22.10
C PHE A 222 23.29 2.04 -22.30
N ILE A 223 23.39 2.52 -23.54
CA ILE A 223 24.27 3.62 -23.96
C ILE A 223 23.54 4.53 -24.97
N GLU A 224 22.57 5.33 -24.52
CA GLU A 224 21.80 6.21 -25.40
C GLU A 224 21.78 7.65 -24.87
N GLY A 225 21.87 8.64 -25.77
CA GLY A 225 21.83 10.07 -25.47
C GLY A 225 23.16 10.81 -25.56
N SER A 226 23.10 12.15 -25.55
CA SER A 226 24.21 13.03 -25.98
C SER A 226 25.27 13.33 -24.93
N SER A 227 25.13 12.80 -23.71
CA SER A 227 26.10 13.03 -22.63
C SER A 227 26.21 11.83 -21.70
N PRO A 228 27.30 11.67 -20.94
CA PRO A 228 27.46 10.54 -20.03
C PRO A 228 26.35 10.40 -18.97
N GLY A 229 25.62 11.47 -18.64
CA GLY A 229 24.48 11.43 -17.71
C GLY A 229 23.16 10.98 -18.35
N GLU A 230 23.11 10.90 -19.68
CA GLU A 230 21.95 10.45 -20.44
C GLU A 230 21.93 8.93 -20.65
N SER A 231 23.06 8.26 -20.42
CA SER A 231 23.24 6.81 -20.55
C SER A 231 23.14 6.06 -19.21
N MET A 232 22.48 6.66 -18.21
CA MET A 232 22.32 6.09 -16.87
C MET A 232 20.91 5.51 -16.69
N LEU A 233 20.73 4.65 -15.67
CA LEU A 233 19.45 4.02 -15.32
C LEU A 233 18.27 5.01 -15.25
N ASN A 234 18.47 6.18 -14.62
CA ASN A 234 17.41 7.18 -14.49
C ASN A 234 16.91 7.78 -15.81
N ALA A 235 17.72 7.71 -16.86
CA ALA A 235 17.41 8.25 -18.18
C ALA A 235 16.67 7.25 -19.06
N ILE A 236 16.72 5.94 -18.76
CA ILE A 236 16.07 4.87 -19.55
C ILE A 236 14.58 5.16 -19.77
N TYR A 237 13.87 5.55 -18.71
CA TYR A 237 12.44 5.85 -18.75
C TYR A 237 12.08 6.85 -19.85
N ARG A 238 12.92 7.87 -20.05
CA ARG A 238 12.72 8.91 -21.08
C ARG A 238 13.34 8.51 -22.41
N ASN A 239 14.58 8.02 -22.39
CA ASN A 239 15.42 7.95 -23.58
C ASN A 239 15.04 6.75 -24.45
N VAL A 240 14.76 5.57 -23.88
CA VAL A 240 14.37 4.41 -24.69
C VAL A 240 13.16 4.69 -25.59
N PRO A 241 12.01 5.18 -25.08
CA PRO A 241 10.88 5.49 -25.95
C PRO A 241 11.12 6.69 -26.87
N ALA A 242 11.99 7.64 -26.49
CA ALA A 242 12.31 8.79 -27.34
C ALA A 242 13.14 8.41 -28.58
N TYR A 243 14.11 7.50 -28.42
CA TYR A 243 15.02 7.09 -29.50
C TYR A 243 14.56 5.81 -30.22
N ASN A 244 13.79 4.95 -29.55
CA ASN A 244 13.38 3.63 -30.05
C ASN A 244 11.88 3.38 -29.76
N PRO A 245 10.97 4.24 -30.27
CA PRO A 245 9.54 4.13 -29.97
C PRO A 245 8.99 2.77 -30.45
N GLY A 246 8.20 2.12 -29.59
CA GLY A 246 7.54 0.85 -29.88
C GLY A 246 8.46 -0.37 -29.97
N ILE A 247 9.74 -0.27 -29.55
CA ILE A 247 10.71 -1.38 -29.61
C ILE A 247 10.28 -2.61 -28.81
N LEU A 248 9.53 -2.40 -27.71
CA LEU A 248 8.94 -3.47 -26.89
C LEU A 248 7.52 -3.87 -27.34
N GLY A 249 7.00 -3.26 -28.41
CA GLY A 249 5.62 -3.41 -28.84
C GLY A 249 4.67 -2.37 -28.25
N LYS A 250 3.36 -2.61 -28.37
CA LYS A 250 2.34 -1.65 -27.96
C LYS A 250 2.30 -1.55 -26.43
N SER A 251 2.54 -0.35 -25.91
CA SER A 251 2.45 -0.06 -24.48
C SER A 251 1.90 1.36 -24.25
N ASP A 252 1.07 1.51 -23.23
CA ASP A 252 0.59 2.81 -22.75
C ASP A 252 1.70 3.53 -21.95
N ASN A 253 2.77 2.83 -21.56
CA ASN A 253 3.93 3.39 -20.85
C ASN A 253 5.24 2.66 -21.18
N GLU A 254 5.74 2.86 -22.40
CA GLU A 254 7.00 2.28 -22.88
C GLU A 254 8.20 2.59 -21.98
N GLY A 255 8.22 3.75 -21.33
CA GLY A 255 9.28 4.15 -20.40
C GLY A 255 9.33 3.26 -19.16
N ALA A 256 8.18 2.93 -18.56
CA ALA A 256 8.12 1.99 -17.44
C ALA A 256 8.53 0.58 -17.87
N ASP A 257 8.08 0.13 -19.05
CA ASP A 257 8.46 -1.17 -19.60
C ASP A 257 9.98 -1.29 -19.82
N ALA A 258 10.61 -0.25 -20.37
CA ALA A 258 12.06 -0.23 -20.56
C ALA A 258 12.84 -0.30 -19.23
N VAL A 259 12.38 0.41 -18.19
CA VAL A 259 13.03 0.34 -16.87
C VAL A 259 12.79 -1.02 -16.21
N LYS A 260 11.62 -1.65 -16.40
CA LYS A 260 11.38 -3.01 -15.90
C LYS A 260 12.39 -4.00 -16.49
N GLU A 261 12.61 -3.98 -17.80
CA GLU A 261 13.60 -4.84 -18.43
C GLU A 261 15.03 -4.51 -18.01
N ALA A 262 15.38 -3.23 -17.89
CA ALA A 262 16.70 -2.82 -17.41
C ALA A 262 16.98 -3.34 -15.99
N VAL A 263 16.00 -3.22 -15.08
CA VAL A 263 16.10 -3.75 -13.72
C VAL A 263 16.12 -5.28 -13.71
N GLU A 264 15.37 -5.93 -14.60
CA GLU A 264 15.40 -7.38 -14.77
C GLU A 264 16.78 -7.88 -15.19
N GLY A 265 17.40 -7.23 -16.19
CA GLY A 265 18.77 -7.53 -16.61
C GLY A 265 19.78 -7.26 -15.49
N ALA A 266 19.67 -6.12 -14.82
CA ALA A 266 20.59 -5.73 -13.75
C ALA A 266 20.55 -6.69 -12.55
N LEU A 267 19.36 -7.07 -12.09
CA LEU A 267 19.19 -7.90 -10.90
C LEU A 267 19.13 -9.40 -11.20
N GLY A 268 18.91 -9.79 -12.46
CA GLY A 268 18.83 -11.19 -12.87
C GLY A 268 17.55 -11.90 -12.39
N ILE A 269 16.51 -11.15 -12.03
CA ILE A 269 15.21 -11.66 -11.60
C ILE A 269 14.08 -10.90 -12.30
N PRO A 270 12.95 -11.57 -12.62
CA PRO A 270 11.90 -10.97 -13.44
C PRO A 270 11.24 -9.78 -12.74
N VAL A 271 10.83 -8.76 -13.48
CA VAL A 271 10.06 -7.63 -12.92
C VAL A 271 8.60 -7.73 -13.36
N ASP A 272 7.70 -8.08 -12.44
CA ASP A 272 6.31 -8.40 -12.79
C ASP A 272 5.48 -7.16 -13.06
N TYR A 273 5.54 -6.20 -12.13
CA TYR A 273 4.68 -5.02 -12.15
C TYR A 273 5.49 -3.79 -11.74
N TYR A 274 4.96 -2.60 -12.02
CA TYR A 274 5.52 -1.34 -11.52
C TYR A 274 4.48 -0.51 -10.79
N VAL A 275 4.96 0.36 -9.91
CA VAL A 275 4.22 1.45 -9.28
C VAL A 275 5.06 2.70 -9.46
N LEU A 276 4.56 3.65 -10.25
CA LEU A 276 5.19 4.94 -10.48
C LEU A 276 4.47 6.00 -9.64
N VAL A 277 5.23 6.71 -8.82
CA VAL A 277 4.76 7.82 -7.98
C VAL A 277 5.58 9.06 -8.30
N ASN A 278 4.91 10.19 -8.54
CA ASN A 278 5.62 11.47 -8.68
C ASN A 278 5.79 12.16 -7.33
N LEU A 279 6.62 13.20 -7.27
CA LEU A 279 6.97 13.88 -6.02
C LEU A 279 5.76 14.45 -5.27
N HIS A 280 4.89 15.15 -6.00
CA HIS A 280 3.66 15.68 -5.44
C HIS A 280 2.75 14.55 -4.92
N GLY A 281 2.76 13.41 -5.60
CA GLY A 281 2.09 12.21 -5.16
C GLY A 281 2.59 11.67 -3.84
N PHE A 282 3.91 11.55 -3.73
CA PHE A 282 4.53 11.09 -2.51
C PHE A 282 4.09 11.94 -1.30
N GLN A 283 4.09 13.27 -1.42
CA GLN A 283 3.60 14.18 -0.37
C GLN A 283 2.15 13.88 0.01
N GLN A 284 1.26 13.80 -1.00
CA GLN A 284 -0.16 13.56 -0.76
C GLN A 284 -0.44 12.20 -0.13
N ILE A 285 0.31 11.16 -0.49
CA ILE A 285 0.19 9.83 0.11
C ILE A 285 0.57 9.90 1.58
N VAL A 286 1.71 10.52 1.91
CA VAL A 286 2.17 10.67 3.30
C VAL A 286 1.14 11.45 4.13
N ASP A 287 0.67 12.61 3.66
CA ASP A 287 -0.35 13.41 4.34
C ASP A 287 -1.66 12.65 4.52
N ALA A 288 -2.06 11.86 3.52
CA ALA A 288 -3.27 11.07 3.56
C ALA A 288 -3.17 9.88 4.52
N ILE A 289 -1.99 9.27 4.71
CA ILE A 289 -1.76 8.25 5.77
C ILE A 289 -1.72 8.92 7.15
N GLY A 290 -1.42 10.22 7.20
CA GLY A 290 -1.34 11.03 8.41
C GLY A 290 0.07 11.26 8.90
N GLY A 291 1.04 11.34 7.98
CA GLY A 291 2.46 11.47 8.26
C GLY A 291 3.18 10.13 8.38
N ILE A 292 4.51 10.18 8.40
CA ILE A 292 5.39 9.05 8.66
C ILE A 292 6.30 9.34 9.85
N THR A 293 6.66 8.30 10.60
CA THR A 293 7.61 8.44 11.72
C THR A 293 8.95 7.84 11.33
N VAL A 294 10.03 8.64 11.39
CA VAL A 294 11.40 8.23 11.02
C VAL A 294 12.43 8.69 12.04
N ASN A 295 13.59 8.04 12.05
CA ASN A 295 14.77 8.54 12.75
C ASN A 295 15.60 9.40 11.79
N VAL A 296 16.03 10.57 12.25
CA VAL A 296 16.87 11.49 11.48
C VAL A 296 18.24 11.53 12.16
N ASN A 297 19.26 10.94 11.54
CA ASN A 297 20.59 10.78 12.16
C ASN A 297 21.54 11.97 11.91
N TYR A 298 21.24 12.82 10.94
CA TYR A 298 22.03 14.00 10.57
C TYR A 298 21.12 15.07 9.93
N PRO A 299 21.53 16.36 9.88
CA PRO A 299 20.72 17.42 9.30
C PRO A 299 20.39 17.14 7.83
N VAL A 300 19.10 17.11 7.47
CA VAL A 300 18.68 16.89 6.07
C VAL A 300 18.31 18.21 5.41
N PRO A 301 19.01 18.64 4.34
CA PRO A 301 18.79 19.95 3.73
C PRO A 301 17.45 20.05 3.00
N ILE A 302 16.80 21.21 3.15
CA ILE A 302 15.53 21.58 2.51
C ILE A 302 15.82 22.64 1.43
N ASN A 303 15.26 22.47 0.23
CA ASN A 303 15.39 23.39 -0.92
C ASN A 303 16.82 23.61 -1.46
N GLY A 304 17.84 22.89 -0.97
CA GLY A 304 19.20 22.98 -1.50
C GLY A 304 19.39 22.21 -2.81
N ASN A 305 20.30 22.69 -3.67
CA ASN A 305 20.70 22.03 -4.91
C ASN A 305 22.19 22.26 -5.21
N ASP A 306 23.02 21.21 -5.12
CA ASP A 306 24.46 21.30 -5.39
C ASP A 306 24.76 21.65 -6.85
N ASP A 307 24.06 21.00 -7.79
CA ASP A 307 24.28 21.17 -9.23
C ASP A 307 24.08 22.63 -9.68
N LYS A 308 23.26 23.39 -8.95
CA LYS A 308 22.96 24.80 -9.21
C LYS A 308 23.61 25.77 -8.21
N ASN A 309 24.41 25.25 -7.27
CA ASN A 309 25.01 26.02 -6.18
C ASN A 309 23.97 26.85 -5.39
N ILE A 310 22.78 26.28 -5.16
CA ILE A 310 21.69 26.90 -4.40
C ILE A 310 21.74 26.36 -2.97
N PRO A 311 22.05 27.19 -1.96
CA PRO A 311 22.14 26.73 -0.58
C PRO A 311 20.76 26.31 -0.03
N PRO A 312 20.70 25.41 0.97
CA PRO A 312 19.46 25.04 1.63
C PRO A 312 18.81 26.24 2.34
N THR A 313 17.47 26.25 2.37
CA THR A 313 16.70 27.27 3.11
C THR A 313 16.36 26.84 4.54
N GLY A 314 16.70 25.61 4.91
CA GLY A 314 16.42 25.02 6.21
C GLY A 314 16.86 23.56 6.26
N TYR A 315 16.70 22.93 7.42
CA TYR A 315 17.06 21.54 7.65
C TYR A 315 15.97 20.81 8.43
N ILE A 316 15.86 19.51 8.20
CA ILE A 316 15.24 18.59 9.15
C ILE A 316 16.34 18.21 10.13
N GLU A 317 16.22 18.68 11.36
CA GLU A 317 17.25 18.48 12.39
C GLU A 317 17.33 17.00 12.81
N PRO A 318 18.47 16.53 13.32
CA PRO A 318 18.59 15.19 13.90
C PRO A 318 17.63 14.96 15.06
N GLY A 319 17.10 13.74 15.16
CA GLY A 319 16.24 13.33 16.27
C GLY A 319 15.56 11.98 16.02
N ALA A 320 15.32 11.26 17.11
CA ALA A 320 14.63 9.97 17.08
C ALA A 320 13.11 10.14 16.95
N ASN A 321 12.45 9.20 16.25
CA ASN A 321 10.99 9.11 16.12
C ASN A 321 10.31 10.42 15.70
N GLN A 322 10.92 11.15 14.77
CA GLN A 322 10.33 12.38 14.25
C GLN A 322 9.15 12.06 13.33
N HIS A 323 8.03 12.73 13.61
CA HIS A 323 6.84 12.62 12.80
C HIS A 323 6.87 13.67 11.67
N LEU A 324 6.96 13.20 10.44
CA LEU A 324 7.06 14.03 9.24
C LEU A 324 5.75 14.03 8.47
N ASP A 325 5.25 15.22 8.15
CA ASP A 325 4.19 15.41 7.15
C ASP A 325 4.72 15.18 5.72
N GLY A 326 3.85 15.30 4.72
CA GLY A 326 4.22 15.08 3.32
C GLY A 326 5.34 16.00 2.84
N PHE A 327 5.35 17.26 3.29
CA PHE A 327 6.40 18.22 2.92
C PHE A 327 7.76 17.78 3.46
N HIS A 328 7.85 17.49 4.77
CA HIS A 328 9.10 17.11 5.40
C HIS A 328 9.54 15.71 4.96
N ALA A 329 8.62 14.77 4.76
CA ALA A 329 8.94 13.45 4.23
C ALA A 329 9.52 13.52 2.81
N LEU A 330 9.01 14.43 1.97
CA LEU A 330 9.58 14.63 0.63
C LEU A 330 11.01 15.14 0.72
N TRP A 331 11.28 16.12 1.58
CA TRP A 331 12.64 16.61 1.78
C TRP A 331 13.56 15.59 2.44
N PHE A 332 13.06 14.79 3.36
CA PHE A 332 13.78 13.65 3.94
C PHE A 332 14.29 12.70 2.84
N THR A 333 13.45 12.41 1.83
CA THR A 333 13.79 11.47 0.74
C THR A 333 14.50 12.11 -0.46
N ARG A 334 14.60 13.45 -0.52
CA ARG A 334 15.19 14.19 -1.66
C ARG A 334 16.40 15.03 -1.33
N GLY A 335 16.43 15.64 -0.15
CA GLY A 335 17.46 16.58 0.28
C GLY A 335 18.84 15.97 0.12
N ARG A 336 19.74 16.67 -0.56
CA ARG A 336 21.06 16.12 -0.91
C ARG A 336 22.20 17.14 -0.92
N TYR A 337 21.91 18.40 -0.61
CA TYR A 337 22.93 19.45 -0.61
C TYR A 337 24.05 19.11 0.37
N GLY A 338 25.28 18.99 -0.13
CA GLY A 338 26.43 18.57 0.65
C GLY A 338 26.36 17.14 1.21
N LEU A 339 25.51 16.27 0.65
CA LEU A 339 25.36 14.87 1.07
C LEU A 339 25.51 13.92 -0.13
N SER A 340 25.96 12.69 0.12
CA SER A 340 26.02 11.67 -0.94
C SER A 340 24.64 11.19 -1.43
N ASP A 341 24.59 10.67 -2.66
CA ASP A 341 23.37 10.05 -3.23
C ASP A 341 22.94 8.78 -2.49
N TYR A 342 23.88 8.08 -1.85
CA TYR A 342 23.62 6.84 -1.13
C TYR A 342 22.85 7.09 0.16
N LEU A 343 23.20 8.15 0.91
CA LEU A 343 22.42 8.56 2.07
C LEU A 343 20.96 8.89 1.68
N ARG A 344 20.73 9.41 0.48
CA ARG A 344 19.37 9.61 -0.04
C ARG A 344 18.65 8.29 -0.29
N MET A 345 19.33 7.29 -0.86
CA MET A 345 18.76 5.96 -1.06
C MET A 345 18.38 5.30 0.28
N ASP A 346 19.22 5.44 1.31
CA ASP A 346 18.90 4.95 2.65
C ASP A 346 17.66 5.61 3.23
N ARG A 347 17.55 6.94 3.14
CA ARG A 347 16.35 7.66 3.58
C ARG A 347 15.10 7.27 2.79
N GLN A 348 15.20 7.04 1.49
CA GLN A 348 14.08 6.56 0.67
C GLN A 348 13.56 5.21 1.14
N ARG A 349 14.46 4.28 1.43
CA ARG A 349 14.13 2.98 1.99
C ARG A 349 13.51 3.09 3.38
N CYS A 350 14.06 3.93 4.26
CA CYS A 350 13.48 4.17 5.59
C CYS A 350 12.10 4.82 5.51
N ALA A 351 11.86 5.71 4.54
CA ALA A 351 10.54 6.26 4.30
C ALA A 351 9.53 5.19 3.84
N ILE A 352 9.93 4.25 2.97
CA ILE A 352 9.06 3.14 2.56
C ILE A 352 8.73 2.23 3.75
N GLN A 353 9.72 1.90 4.58
CA GLN A 353 9.51 1.17 5.83
C GLN A 353 8.48 1.87 6.73
N ALA A 354 8.68 3.18 6.96
CA ALA A 354 7.76 3.98 7.77
C ALA A 354 6.34 4.02 7.19
N ILE A 355 6.19 4.12 5.87
CA ILE A 355 4.87 4.03 5.21
C ILE A 355 4.20 2.68 5.49
N VAL A 356 4.94 1.58 5.42
CA VAL A 356 4.41 0.22 5.70
C VAL A 356 3.96 0.09 7.16
N ASP A 357 4.75 0.64 8.09
CA ASP A 357 4.45 0.59 9.52
C ASP A 357 3.17 1.39 9.84
N GLU A 358 3.07 2.61 9.31
CA GLU A 358 1.94 3.53 9.54
C GLU A 358 0.65 3.10 8.81
N ALA A 359 0.76 2.27 7.77
CA ALA A 359 -0.37 1.70 7.01
C ALA A 359 -1.13 0.60 7.79
N SER A 360 -1.65 0.92 8.98
CA SER A 360 -2.53 0.02 9.74
C SER A 360 -3.95 0.00 9.15
N PRO A 361 -4.67 -1.15 9.16
CA PRO A 361 -6.04 -1.23 8.63
C PRO A 361 -7.00 -0.19 9.22
N ALA A 362 -6.84 0.14 10.50
CA ALA A 362 -7.66 1.15 11.17
C ALA A 362 -7.42 2.56 10.62
N ARG A 363 -6.15 2.98 10.48
CA ARG A 363 -5.79 4.31 9.95
C ARG A 363 -6.13 4.44 8.47
N LEU A 364 -5.92 3.38 7.69
CA LEU A 364 -6.30 3.34 6.28
C LEU A 364 -7.81 3.49 6.10
N LEU A 365 -8.61 2.87 6.97
CA LEU A 365 -10.07 3.01 6.95
C LEU A 365 -10.53 4.42 7.33
N GLU A 366 -9.92 5.01 8.37
CA GLU A 366 -10.24 6.36 8.82
C GLU A 366 -9.93 7.42 7.75
N ARG A 367 -8.83 7.24 7.01
CA ARG A 367 -8.32 8.22 6.04
C ARG A 367 -8.62 7.87 4.59
N TYR A 368 -9.51 6.91 4.40
CA TYR A 368 -9.75 6.25 3.13
C TYR A 368 -10.04 7.22 1.98
N THR A 369 -10.93 8.20 2.18
CA THR A 369 -11.32 9.17 1.13
C THR A 369 -10.17 10.06 0.68
N ARG A 370 -9.27 10.45 1.58
CA ARG A 370 -8.08 11.24 1.25
C ARG A 370 -7.06 10.41 0.47
N LEU A 371 -6.80 9.19 0.92
CA LEU A 371 -5.91 8.23 0.24
C LEU A 371 -6.39 7.94 -1.18
N ALA A 372 -7.70 7.69 -1.30
CA ALA A 372 -8.38 7.47 -2.55
C ALA A 372 -8.18 8.63 -3.54
N HIS A 373 -8.45 9.86 -3.13
CA HIS A 373 -8.30 11.02 -4.00
C HIS A 373 -6.85 11.35 -4.36
N ALA A 374 -5.91 11.16 -3.42
CA ALA A 374 -4.49 11.31 -3.68
C ALA A 374 -4.06 10.33 -4.78
N ALA A 375 -4.26 9.02 -4.55
CA ALA A 375 -3.76 7.96 -5.42
C ALA A 375 -4.18 8.15 -6.89
N GLN A 376 -5.42 8.60 -7.16
CA GLN A 376 -5.97 8.77 -8.52
C GLN A 376 -5.19 9.77 -9.38
N LYS A 377 -4.54 10.77 -8.79
CA LYS A 377 -3.91 11.88 -9.54
C LYS A 377 -2.40 11.71 -9.72
N ILE A 378 -1.80 10.72 -9.07
CA ILE A 378 -0.38 10.76 -8.73
C ILE A 378 0.35 9.43 -8.87
N MET A 379 -0.39 8.33 -9.00
CA MET A 379 0.14 6.98 -9.11
C MET A 379 -0.24 6.37 -10.47
N ARG A 380 0.71 5.70 -11.11
CA ARG A 380 0.46 4.80 -12.25
C ARG A 380 0.98 3.40 -11.94
N THR A 381 0.32 2.39 -12.50
CA THR A 381 0.69 0.99 -12.30
C THR A 381 0.07 0.12 -13.38
N ASP A 382 0.82 -0.91 -13.78
CA ASP A 382 0.36 -1.98 -14.65
C ASP A 382 -0.25 -3.17 -13.88
N ILE A 383 -0.40 -3.06 -12.56
CA ILE A 383 -1.07 -4.10 -11.74
C ILE A 383 -2.52 -4.26 -12.24
N PRO A 384 -2.93 -5.44 -12.72
CA PRO A 384 -4.29 -5.64 -13.18
C PRO A 384 -5.29 -5.61 -12.01
N GLN A 385 -6.44 -4.94 -12.19
CA GLN A 385 -7.51 -4.88 -11.17
C GLN A 385 -7.91 -6.25 -10.62
N ARG A 386 -7.94 -7.27 -11.48
CA ARG A 386 -8.27 -8.66 -11.11
C ARG A 386 -7.32 -9.28 -10.08
N LEU A 387 -6.10 -8.75 -9.94
CA LEU A 387 -5.09 -9.23 -8.99
C LEU A 387 -5.06 -8.44 -7.69
N LEU A 388 -5.80 -7.32 -7.56
CA LEU A 388 -5.83 -6.53 -6.33
C LEU A 388 -6.19 -7.34 -5.08
N PRO A 389 -7.18 -8.26 -5.11
CA PRO A 389 -7.43 -9.11 -3.95
C PRO A 389 -6.21 -9.93 -3.51
N ALA A 390 -5.43 -10.44 -4.48
CA ALA A 390 -4.23 -11.19 -4.20
C ALA A 390 -3.10 -10.30 -3.64
N PHE A 391 -2.96 -9.07 -4.15
CA PHE A 391 -2.03 -8.07 -3.62
C PHE A 391 -2.38 -7.66 -2.18
N VAL A 392 -3.66 -7.45 -1.86
CA VAL A 392 -4.10 -7.14 -0.48
C VAL A 392 -3.74 -8.27 0.48
N GLU A 393 -4.00 -9.52 0.09
CA GLU A 393 -3.60 -10.69 0.89
C GLU A 393 -2.08 -10.74 1.08
N LEU A 394 -1.32 -10.45 0.02
CA LEU A 394 0.13 -10.48 0.04
C LEU A 394 0.69 -9.37 0.94
N ALA A 395 0.14 -8.16 0.86
CA ALA A 395 0.51 -7.02 1.72
C ALA A 395 0.23 -7.32 3.20
N LEU A 396 -0.90 -7.96 3.52
CA LEU A 396 -1.20 -8.38 4.90
C LEU A 396 -0.22 -9.42 5.45
N LYS A 397 0.29 -10.32 4.60
CA LYS A 397 1.36 -11.27 4.99
C LYS A 397 2.71 -10.57 5.12
N MET A 398 3.03 -9.67 4.19
CA MET A 398 4.25 -8.88 4.20
C MET A 398 4.39 -8.10 5.51
N LYS A 399 3.30 -7.45 5.97
CA LYS A 399 3.29 -6.71 7.25
C LYS A 399 3.64 -7.57 8.48
N GLN A 400 3.55 -8.89 8.39
CA GLN A 400 3.87 -9.83 9.47
C GLN A 400 5.31 -10.37 9.39
N GLN A 401 6.12 -9.89 8.44
CA GLN A 401 7.48 -10.35 8.21
C GLN A 401 8.45 -9.17 8.33
N PRO A 402 9.68 -9.39 8.82
CA PRO A 402 10.71 -8.37 8.78
C PRO A 402 11.05 -8.04 7.32
N LEU A 403 11.18 -6.75 7.04
CA LEU A 403 11.64 -6.23 5.76
C LEU A 403 13.17 -6.30 5.73
N ARG A 404 13.70 -6.75 4.59
CA ARG A 404 15.14 -6.79 4.33
C ARG A 404 15.44 -5.99 3.10
N SER A 405 16.63 -5.44 3.03
CA SER A 405 17.07 -4.62 1.90
C SER A 405 18.49 -4.94 1.47
N VAL A 406 18.77 -4.74 0.19
CA VAL A 406 20.12 -4.65 -0.37
C VAL A 406 20.20 -3.31 -1.10
N VAL A 407 21.23 -2.54 -0.81
CA VAL A 407 21.45 -1.21 -1.40
C VAL A 407 22.75 -1.27 -2.19
N PHE A 408 22.65 -1.17 -3.50
CA PHE A 408 23.84 -1.18 -4.36
C PHE A 408 24.48 0.21 -4.37
N SER A 409 25.38 0.45 -3.41
CA SER A 409 26.16 1.70 -3.27
C SER A 409 27.63 1.49 -3.66
N ARG A 410 28.34 2.58 -3.97
CA ARG A 410 29.77 2.51 -4.27
C ARG A 410 30.52 1.91 -3.09
N SER A 411 31.24 0.83 -3.36
CA SER A 411 32.08 0.13 -2.39
C SER A 411 33.26 -0.55 -3.11
N ALA A 412 34.16 -1.17 -2.34
CA ALA A 412 35.26 -1.96 -2.92
C ALA A 412 34.77 -3.12 -3.82
N GLN A 413 33.52 -3.55 -3.68
CA GLN A 413 32.95 -4.67 -4.45
C GLN A 413 32.02 -4.22 -5.58
N PHE A 414 31.64 -2.95 -5.65
CA PHE A 414 30.67 -2.44 -6.62
C PHE A 414 30.90 -0.96 -6.94
N ASP A 415 31.09 -0.62 -8.22
CA ASP A 415 31.10 0.77 -8.70
C ASP A 415 29.93 0.99 -9.67
N PRO A 416 28.97 1.88 -9.37
CA PRO A 416 27.87 2.18 -10.28
C PRO A 416 28.30 2.73 -11.66
N ASN A 417 29.51 3.26 -11.78
CA ASN A 417 30.04 3.74 -13.06
C ASN A 417 30.63 2.63 -13.95
N ASP A 418 31.06 1.52 -13.35
CA ASP A 418 31.56 0.34 -14.03
C ASP A 418 31.07 -0.93 -13.31
N PRO A 419 29.76 -1.22 -13.36
CA PRO A 419 29.16 -2.24 -12.52
C PRO A 419 29.45 -3.65 -13.02
N ASP A 420 29.93 -4.52 -12.13
CA ASP A 420 29.93 -5.96 -12.34
C ASP A 420 28.56 -6.55 -11.94
N PHE A 421 27.70 -6.78 -12.93
CA PHE A 421 26.37 -7.36 -12.71
C PHE A 421 26.41 -8.81 -12.22
N SER A 422 27.53 -9.53 -12.35
CA SER A 422 27.65 -10.87 -11.79
C SER A 422 27.66 -10.84 -10.25
N VAL A 423 28.29 -9.81 -9.66
CA VAL A 423 28.27 -9.56 -8.21
C VAL A 423 26.85 -9.19 -7.77
N VAL A 424 26.15 -8.36 -8.54
CA VAL A 424 24.75 -8.00 -8.30
C VAL A 424 23.86 -9.25 -8.28
N HIS A 425 23.97 -10.12 -9.28
CA HIS A 425 23.17 -11.35 -9.36
C HIS A 425 23.44 -12.29 -8.20
N GLN A 426 24.69 -12.40 -7.75
CA GLN A 426 25.05 -13.19 -6.56
C GLN A 426 24.46 -12.61 -5.28
N ALA A 427 24.54 -11.28 -5.10
CA ALA A 427 23.94 -10.58 -3.96
C ALA A 427 22.42 -10.79 -3.91
N VAL A 428 21.73 -10.65 -5.06
CA VAL A 428 20.30 -10.92 -5.20
C VAL A 428 19.97 -12.36 -4.82
N TYR A 429 20.70 -13.34 -5.35
CA TYR A 429 20.45 -14.75 -5.06
C TYR A 429 20.67 -15.09 -3.56
N LYS A 430 21.75 -14.58 -2.97
CA LYS A 430 22.07 -14.71 -1.53
C LYS A 430 20.96 -14.11 -0.66
N ALA A 431 20.46 -12.93 -1.05
CA ALA A 431 19.40 -12.23 -0.33
C ALA A 431 18.05 -12.98 -0.37
N LEU A 432 17.68 -13.50 -1.54
CA LEU A 432 16.41 -14.21 -1.76
C LEU A 432 16.41 -15.64 -1.20
N TYR A 433 17.53 -16.34 -1.27
CA TYR A 433 17.65 -17.77 -0.94
C TYR A 433 18.77 -18.07 0.07
N PRO A 434 18.80 -17.42 1.25
CA PRO A 434 19.92 -17.51 2.19
C PRO A 434 20.20 -18.95 2.66
N ARG A 435 19.16 -19.78 2.83
CA ARG A 435 19.32 -21.20 3.21
C ARG A 435 19.95 -22.05 2.11
N LEU A 436 19.60 -21.79 0.84
CA LEU A 436 20.20 -22.51 -0.29
C LEU A 436 21.64 -22.04 -0.49
N TRP A 437 21.88 -20.73 -0.38
CA TRP A 437 23.22 -20.16 -0.44
C TRP A 437 24.17 -20.80 0.58
N ALA A 438 23.77 -20.82 1.86
CA ALA A 438 24.57 -21.41 2.93
C ALA A 438 24.85 -22.92 2.75
N LYS A 439 23.90 -23.66 2.13
CA LYS A 439 24.09 -25.08 1.82
C LYS A 439 25.16 -25.31 0.75
N HIS A 440 25.24 -24.44 -0.25
CA HIS A 440 26.18 -24.56 -1.36
C HIS A 440 27.52 -23.84 -1.10
N HIS A 441 27.56 -22.94 -0.12
CA HIS A 441 28.75 -22.20 0.31
C HIS A 441 28.94 -22.36 1.82
N PRO A 442 29.30 -23.57 2.32
CA PRO A 442 29.59 -23.75 3.73
C PRO A 442 30.74 -22.82 4.09
N GLN A 443 30.54 -21.96 5.09
CA GLN A 443 31.63 -21.14 5.59
C GLN A 443 32.69 -22.09 6.16
N VAL A 444 33.93 -21.97 5.68
CA VAL A 444 35.07 -22.59 6.34
C VAL A 444 35.10 -21.96 7.72
N ALA A 445 34.73 -22.74 8.74
CA ALA A 445 34.84 -22.30 10.12
C ALA A 445 36.28 -21.84 10.32
N ALA A 446 36.47 -20.56 10.65
CA ALA A 446 37.75 -20.10 11.14
C ALA A 446 38.11 -21.02 12.31
N SER A 447 39.18 -21.81 12.16
CA SER A 447 39.72 -22.62 13.25
C SER A 447 40.08 -21.68 14.39
N SER A 448 39.19 -21.58 15.37
CA SER A 448 39.51 -20.99 16.66
C SER A 448 40.42 -21.98 17.38
N THR A 449 41.73 -21.84 17.19
CA THR A 449 42.72 -22.44 18.09
C THR A 449 42.50 -21.82 19.47
N PRO A 450 42.22 -22.61 20.53
CA PRO A 450 42.06 -22.04 21.86
C PRO A 450 43.46 -21.71 22.41
N SER A 451 43.85 -20.43 22.34
CA SER A 451 45.03 -19.94 23.06
C SER A 451 44.57 -19.42 24.43
N SER A 452 44.84 -20.22 25.46
CA SER A 452 44.59 -19.91 26.85
C SER A 452 45.71 -19.03 27.44
N THR A 453 45.47 -17.73 27.62
CA THR A 453 46.17 -16.93 28.65
C THR A 453 45.30 -15.74 29.07
N PRO A 454 45.04 -15.51 30.38
CA PRO A 454 44.31 -14.34 30.85
C PRO A 454 45.29 -13.20 31.16
N SER A 455 45.05 -12.00 30.62
CA SER A 455 45.54 -10.76 31.21
C SER A 455 44.66 -9.57 30.85
N ALA A 456 44.54 -8.63 31.80
CA ALA A 456 43.43 -7.71 31.97
C ALA A 456 43.65 -6.31 31.34
N SER A 457 42.51 -5.64 31.15
CA SER A 457 42.25 -4.18 31.02
C SER A 457 42.34 -3.48 29.65
N PRO A 458 41.50 -2.43 29.45
CA PRO A 458 40.84 -2.17 28.18
C PRO A 458 41.52 -1.04 27.39
N SER A 459 41.44 -1.11 26.06
CA SER A 459 41.70 0.06 25.21
C SER A 459 40.82 0.05 23.97
N ALA A 460 40.46 1.27 23.61
CA ALA A 460 39.54 1.66 22.57
C ALA A 460 40.00 1.25 21.16
N GLY A 461 39.03 1.16 20.26
CA GLY A 461 39.26 0.94 18.84
C GLY A 461 38.31 -0.09 18.26
N ALA A 462 37.00 0.14 18.33
CA ALA A 462 36.08 -0.52 17.43
C ALA A 462 36.31 0.08 16.04
N THR A 463 37.28 -0.46 15.31
CA THR A 463 37.42 -0.24 13.88
C THR A 463 36.15 -0.74 13.22
N SER A 464 35.37 0.19 12.67
CA SER A 464 34.22 -0.10 11.84
C SER A 464 34.65 -1.05 10.72
N THR A 465 34.01 -2.21 10.66
CA THR A 465 34.14 -3.10 9.51
C THR A 465 33.41 -2.40 8.36
N PRO A 466 34.01 -2.26 7.16
CA PRO A 466 33.32 -1.63 6.04
C PRO A 466 32.04 -2.43 5.76
N THR A 467 30.89 -1.75 5.83
CA THR A 467 29.58 -2.33 5.58
C THR A 467 29.57 -2.93 4.18
N ASP A 468 29.40 -4.26 4.10
CA ASP A 468 29.30 -5.00 2.85
C ASP A 468 27.99 -4.58 2.14
N SER A 469 28.07 -3.57 1.27
CA SER A 469 26.93 -2.98 0.54
C SER A 469 26.12 -4.00 -0.27
N THR A 470 26.66 -5.19 -0.52
CA THR A 470 25.99 -6.27 -1.25
C THR A 470 25.24 -7.25 -0.33
N ALA A 471 25.34 -7.09 1.00
CA ALA A 471 24.67 -7.93 1.97
C ALA A 471 23.24 -7.45 2.27
N ALA A 472 22.33 -8.42 2.42
CA ALA A 472 20.95 -8.11 2.78
C ALA A 472 20.78 -7.91 4.29
N THR A 473 20.54 -6.67 4.68
CA THR A 473 20.36 -6.18 6.05
C THR A 473 18.88 -6.11 6.47
N SER A 474 18.65 -5.95 7.77
CA SER A 474 17.32 -5.69 8.34
C SER A 474 17.03 -4.20 8.24
N THR A 475 15.90 -3.82 7.65
CA THR A 475 15.54 -2.38 7.54
C THR A 475 15.30 -1.74 8.90
N THR A 476 14.87 -2.51 9.91
CA THR A 476 14.66 -2.00 11.27
C THR A 476 15.95 -1.53 11.93
N ASP A 477 17.05 -2.24 11.70
CA ASP A 477 18.35 -1.90 12.29
C ASP A 477 18.96 -0.71 11.54
N ASP A 478 18.94 -0.75 10.20
CA ASP A 478 19.55 0.33 9.40
C ASP A 478 18.79 1.66 9.50
N CYS A 479 17.49 1.63 9.79
CA CYS A 479 16.68 2.83 10.02
C CYS A 479 16.63 3.22 11.51
N GLY A 480 17.47 2.60 12.35
CA GLY A 480 17.65 2.93 13.76
C GLY A 480 18.23 4.33 13.97
N TYR A 481 18.06 4.86 15.18
CA TYR A 481 18.63 6.15 15.53
C TYR A 481 20.11 6.01 15.93
N HIS A 482 21.01 6.45 15.05
CA HIS A 482 22.46 6.31 15.16
C HIS A 482 23.18 7.64 14.78
N PRO A 483 23.01 8.72 15.57
CA PRO A 483 23.47 10.07 15.18
C PRO A 483 24.99 10.23 15.12
N GLU A 484 25.77 9.45 15.87
CA GLU A 484 27.24 9.57 15.92
C GLU A 484 27.96 8.78 14.82
N THR A 485 27.35 7.71 14.32
CA THR A 485 27.96 6.77 13.37
C THR A 485 27.70 7.18 11.92
N ASP A 486 26.48 7.64 11.62
CA ASP A 486 26.10 8.03 10.26
C ASP A 486 26.66 9.40 9.87
N ALA A 487 26.85 10.31 10.83
CA ALA A 487 27.49 11.60 10.58
C ALA A 487 28.99 11.47 10.22
N GLN A 488 29.65 10.38 10.63
CA GLN A 488 31.06 10.10 10.30
C GLN A 488 31.23 9.32 8.98
N ALA A 489 30.21 8.57 8.54
CA ALA A 489 30.23 7.89 7.24
C ALA A 489 30.21 8.87 6.05
N ASP A 490 29.70 10.09 6.26
CA ASP A 490 29.62 11.15 5.24
C ASP A 490 31.00 11.79 4.94
N SER A 491 31.90 11.86 5.92
CA SER A 491 33.22 12.51 5.76
C SER A 491 34.31 11.62 5.14
N SER A 492 34.01 10.36 4.86
CA SER A 492 35.00 9.34 4.46
C SER A 492 34.81 8.79 3.04
N ILE A 493 33.85 9.34 2.26
CA ILE A 493 33.51 8.88 0.91
C ILE A 493 33.83 9.93 -0.19
N GLU A 494 34.44 11.08 0.14
CA GLU A 494 34.96 12.01 -0.87
C GLU A 494 36.20 11.50 -1.63
#